data_AF-A0A965B7Y8-F1
#
_entry.id   AF-A0A965B7Y8-F1
#
_cell.length_a   1.000
_cell.length_b   1.000
_cell.length_c   1.000
_cell.angle_alpha   90.00
_cell.angle_beta   90.00
_cell.angle_gamma   90.00
#
_symmetry.space_group_name_H-M   'P 1'
#
loop_
_entity.id
_entity.type
_entity.pdbx_description
1 polymer ?
#
loop_
_entity_poly.entity_id
_entity_poly.type
_entity_poly.pdbx_seq_one_letter_code
_entity_poly.pdbx_strand_id
1 'polypeptide(L)' 'MTPSTKERVHAIADELPVEATIEDAIERLVFLKKLDRGLADSDARRIVDHGEVEREFGR' A
#
# COMPACT_ATOMS: atom_id res chain seq x y z
N MET A 1 -6.53 -7.54 19.75
CA MET A 1 -6.02 -8.67 18.94
C MET A 1 -5.72 -8.14 17.55
N THR A 2 -4.57 -8.45 16.97
CA THR A 2 -4.26 -8.04 15.59
C THR A 2 -5.02 -8.98 14.63
N PRO A 3 -5.84 -8.46 13.70
CA PRO A 3 -6.56 -9.30 12.76
C PRO A 3 -5.59 -10.08 11.87
N SER A 4 -5.92 -11.33 11.58
CA SER A 4 -5.18 -12.19 10.67
C SER A 4 -5.19 -11.62 9.25
N THR A 5 -4.25 -12.06 8.42
CA THR A 5 -4.21 -11.68 6.99
C THR A 5 -5.53 -12.00 6.30
N LYS A 6 -6.14 -13.14 6.60
CA LYS A 6 -7.42 -13.55 6.01
C LYS A 6 -8.55 -12.58 6.40
N GLU A 7 -8.65 -12.23 7.69
CA GLU A 7 -9.66 -11.28 8.16
C GLU A 7 -9.47 -9.89 7.55
N ARG A 8 -8.22 -9.42 7.40
CA ARG A 8 -7.92 -8.15 6.72
C ARG A 8 -8.32 -8.18 5.24
N VAL A 9 -8.06 -9.28 4.53
CA VAL A 9 -8.47 -9.43 3.13
C VAL A 9 -10.00 -9.42 3.00
N HIS A 10 -10.72 -10.09 3.89
CA HIS A 10 -12.19 -10.04 3.89
C HIS A 10 -12.70 -8.62 4.11
N ALA A 11 -12.20 -7.91 5.12
CA ALA A 11 -12.61 -6.53 5.37
C ALA A 11 -12.36 -5.60 4.17
N ILE A 12 -11.21 -5.76 3.49
CA ILE A 12 -10.90 -4.98 2.29
C ILE A 12 -11.87 -5.32 1.15
N ALA A 13 -12.21 -6.60 0.98
CA ALA A 13 -13.15 -7.04 -0.04
C ALA A 13 -14.58 -6.53 0.24
N ASP A 14 -14.98 -6.48 1.50
CA ASP A 14 -16.30 -5.98 1.92
C ASP A 14 -16.47 -4.46 1.66
N GLU A 15 -15.37 -3.71 1.56
CA GLU A 15 -15.35 -2.28 1.23
C GLU A 15 -15.37 -1.99 -0.28
N LEU A 16 -15.19 -2.99 -1.13
CA LEU A 16 -15.17 -2.79 -2.57
C LEU A 16 -16.57 -2.48 -3.12
N PRO A 17 -16.68 -1.64 -4.16
CA PRO A 17 -17.92 -1.46 -4.90
C PRO A 17 -18.45 -2.79 -5.46
N VAL A 18 -19.77 -2.91 -5.64
CA VAL A 18 -20.41 -4.14 -6.14
C VAL A 18 -19.95 -4.47 -7.56
N GLU A 19 -19.64 -3.46 -8.34
CA GLU A 19 -19.12 -3.51 -9.71
C GLU A 19 -17.61 -3.76 -9.78
N ALA A 20 -16.90 -3.83 -8.65
CA ALA A 20 -15.46 -4.04 -8.63
C ALA A 20 -15.08 -5.38 -9.25
N THR A 21 -14.05 -5.35 -10.08
CA THR A 21 -13.46 -6.51 -10.70
C THR A 21 -12.44 -7.18 -9.77
N ILE A 22 -11.97 -8.37 -10.17
CA ILE A 22 -10.88 -9.05 -9.46
C ILE A 22 -9.59 -8.22 -9.58
N GLU A 23 -9.37 -7.57 -10.72
CA GLU A 23 -8.26 -6.67 -10.96
C GLU A 23 -8.26 -5.49 -9.97
N ASP A 24 -9.43 -4.87 -9.73
CA ASP A 24 -9.57 -3.78 -8.75
C ASP A 24 -9.24 -4.27 -7.32
N ALA A 25 -9.71 -5.47 -6.97
CA ALA A 25 -9.41 -6.08 -5.67
C ALA A 25 -7.91 -6.33 -5.49
N ILE A 26 -7.24 -6.86 -6.53
CA ILE A 26 -5.79 -7.08 -6.52
C ILE A 26 -5.05 -5.75 -6.40
N GLU A 27 -5.43 -4.73 -7.17
CA GLU A 27 -4.84 -3.40 -7.10
C GLU A 27 -4.94 -2.83 -5.68
N ARG A 28 -6.13 -2.89 -5.07
CA ARG A 28 -6.37 -2.39 -3.72
C ARG A 28 -5.49 -3.09 -2.68
N LEU A 29 -5.38 -4.42 -2.76
CA LEU A 29 -4.53 -5.20 -1.86
C LEU A 29 -3.04 -4.84 -2.01
N VAL A 30 -2.56 -4.71 -3.25
CA VAL A 30 -1.17 -4.33 -3.54
C VAL A 30 -0.89 -2.90 -3.08
N PHE A 31 -1.84 -1.98 -3.29
CA PHE A 31 -1.74 -0.60 -2.83
C PHE A 31 -1.59 -0.53 -1.31
N LEU A 32 -2.47 -1.20 -0.57
CA LEU A 32 -2.40 -1.23 0.90
C LEU A 32 -1.10 -1.86 1.39
N LYS A 33 -0.62 -2.93 0.73
CA LYS A 33 0.68 -3.52 1.06
C LYS A 33 1.85 -2.55 0.85
N LYS A 34 1.81 -1.75 -0.21
CA LYS A 34 2.82 -0.71 -0.48
C LYS A 34 2.75 0.41 0.56
N LEU A 35 1.55 0.81 0.97
CA LEU A 35 1.35 1.81 2.02
C LEU A 35 1.92 1.34 3.37
N ASP A 36 1.58 0.11 3.79
CA ASP A 36 2.12 -0.50 5.03
C ASP A 36 3.66 -0.52 5.01
N ARG A 37 4.26 -0.87 3.85
CA ARG A 37 5.70 -0.81 3.68
C ARG A 37 6.23 0.62 3.80
N GLY A 38 5.62 1.59 3.11
CA GLY A 38 6.02 2.99 3.14
C GLY A 38 5.96 3.60 4.54
N LEU A 39 4.93 3.27 5.32
CA LEU A 39 4.83 3.65 6.72
C LEU A 39 5.96 3.05 7.56
N ALA A 40 6.23 1.75 7.41
CA ALA A 40 7.32 1.09 8.12
C ALA A 40 8.73 1.61 7.72
N ASP A 41 8.90 2.04 6.46
CA ASP A 41 10.11 2.70 5.98
C ASP A 41 10.23 4.11 6.58
N SER A 42 9.14 4.88 6.64
CA SER A 42 9.09 6.20 7.26
C SER A 42 9.40 6.18 8.76
N ASP A 43 8.75 5.28 9.51
CA ASP A 43 8.97 5.10 10.95
C ASP A 43 10.43 4.74 11.27
N ALA A 44 11.06 3.96 10.38
CA ALA A 44 12.46 3.58 10.49
C ALA A 44 13.43 4.60 9.88
N ARG A 45 12.95 5.77 9.42
CA ARG A 45 13.71 6.81 8.71
C ARG A 45 14.46 6.31 7.47
N ARG A 46 13.96 5.25 6.83
CA ARG A 46 14.41 4.78 5.51
C ARG A 46 13.70 5.57 4.42
N ILE A 47 13.98 6.87 4.36
CA ILE A 47 13.43 7.80 3.38
C ILE A 47 14.57 8.35 2.52
N VAL A 48 14.24 8.73 1.29
CA VAL A 48 15.16 9.41 0.37
C VAL A 48 14.79 10.89 0.37
N ASP A 49 15.79 11.76 0.47
CA ASP A 49 15.57 13.21 0.39
C ASP A 49 15.05 13.60 -1.00
N HIS A 50 14.14 14.57 -1.07
CA HIS A 50 13.57 15.01 -2.34
C HIS A 50 14.64 15.50 -3.32
N GLY A 51 15.68 16.20 -2.85
CA GLY A 51 16.78 16.66 -3.69
C GLY A 51 17.62 15.51 -4.23
N GLU A 52 17.71 14.39 -3.53
CA GLU A 52 18.36 13.17 -4.03
C GLU A 52 17.54 12.52 -5.14
N VAL A 53 16.23 12.44 -4.97
CA VAL A 53 15.31 11.95 -6.02
C VAL A 53 15.41 12.80 -7.28
N GLU A 54 15.40 14.14 -7.15
CA GLU A 54 15.56 15.05 -8.30
C GLU A 54 16.91 14.89 -9.00
N ARG A 55 18.01 14.69 -8.26
CA ARG A 55 19.32 14.44 -8.88
C ARG A 55 19.38 13.14 -9.67
N GLU A 56 18.67 12.11 -9.24
CA GLU A 56 18.70 10.79 -9.87
C GLU A 56 17.67 10.65 -11.00
N PHE A 57 16.48 11.22 -10.84
CA PHE A 57 15.32 11.01 -11.72
C PHE A 57 14.80 12.28 -12.41
N GLY A 58 15.21 13.47 -11.97
CA GLY A 58 14.84 14.75 -12.58
C GLY A 58 15.52 14.94 -13.94
N ARG A 59 14.80 14.64 -15.01
CA ARG A 59 15.19 14.95 -16.39
C ARG A 59 14.71 16.34 -16.80
#